data_AF-A0A844GKR0-F1
#
_entry.id   AF-A0A844GKR0-F1
#
_cell.length_a   1.000
_cell.length_b   1.000
_cell.length_c   1.000
_cell.angle_alpha   90.00
_cell.angle_beta   90.00
_cell.angle_gamma   90.00
#
_symmetry.space_group_name_H-M   'P 1'
#
loop_
_entity.id
_entity.type
_entity.pdbx_description
1 polymer ?
#
loop_
_entity_poly.entity_id
_entity_poly.type
_entity_poly.pdbx_seq_one_letter_code
_entity_poly.pdbx_strand_id
1 'polypeptide(L)'
;MDIVKISMIGVCGVMLGFILKGTRPEYASFISMAVGLLILGLAVGKVSYLFETLERLRQSLPVDGSYITSLVKIIGITYIGQFSSAICKDAGHQAISAQIDLFCKLSVMVLSMPVLLAILDTISEFLV
;
A
#
# COMPACT_ATOMS: atom_id res chain seq x y z
N MET A 1 15.34 -5.48 13.24
CA MET A 1 15.26 -6.96 13.20
C MET A 1 14.20 -7.47 12.22
N ASP A 2 13.01 -6.86 12.11
CA ASP A 2 11.97 -7.37 11.18
C ASP A 2 12.30 -7.19 9.69
N ILE A 3 12.91 -6.06 9.29
CA ILE A 3 13.21 -5.81 7.88
C ILE A 3 14.23 -6.79 7.29
N VAL A 4 15.16 -7.27 8.14
CA VAL A 4 16.14 -8.30 7.77
C VAL A 4 15.44 -9.64 7.56
N LYS A 5 14.47 -10.01 8.41
CA LYS A 5 13.65 -11.23 8.23
C LYS A 5 12.82 -11.17 6.94
N ILE A 6 12.16 -10.04 6.70
CA ILE A 6 11.36 -9.82 5.48
C ILE A 6 12.24 -9.91 4.23
N SER A 7 13.41 -9.27 4.25
CA SER A 7 14.37 -9.31 3.14
C SER A 7 14.92 -10.72 2.90
N MET A 8 15.26 -11.47 3.96
CA MET A 8 15.73 -12.86 3.84
C MET A 8 14.66 -13.78 3.24
N ILE A 9 13.40 -13.65 3.68
CA ILE A 9 12.27 -14.43 3.15
C ILE A 9 12.05 -14.11 1.66
N GLY A 10 12.15 -12.84 1.28
CA GLY A 10 12.06 -12.42 -0.12
C GLY A 10 13.16 -13.01 -0.99
N VAL A 11 14.42 -12.93 -0.55
CA VAL A 11 15.57 -13.48 -1.29
C VAL A 11 15.48 -15.00 -1.42
N CYS A 12 15.15 -15.72 -0.34
CA CYS A 12 14.95 -17.17 -0.37
C CYS A 12 13.77 -17.57 -1.27
N GLY A 13 12.67 -16.82 -1.21
CA GLY A 13 11.48 -17.07 -2.03
C GLY A 13 11.74 -16.90 -3.53
N VAL A 14 12.48 -15.85 -3.91
CA VAL A 14 12.88 -15.63 -5.32
C VAL A 14 13.84 -16.71 -5.80
N MET A 15 14.81 -17.13 -4.98
CA MET A 15 15.73 -18.23 -5.30
C MET A 15 14.98 -19.56 -5.54
N LEU A 16 14.06 -19.93 -4.66
CA LEU A 16 13.22 -21.12 -4.81
C LEU A 16 12.30 -21.04 -6.04
N GLY A 17 11.69 -19.87 -6.27
CA GLY A 17 10.87 -19.62 -7.45
C GLY A 17 11.65 -19.74 -8.76
N PHE A 18 12.90 -19.27 -8.79
CA PHE A 18 13.75 -19.34 -9.97
C PHE A 18 14.15 -20.78 -10.33
N ILE A 19 14.44 -21.61 -9.32
CA ILE A 19 14.78 -23.03 -9.51
C ILE A 19 13.59 -23.81 -10.09
N LEU A 20 12.36 -23.56 -9.59
CA LEU A 20 11.17 -24.27 -10.07
C LEU A 20 10.67 -23.81 -11.44
N LYS A 21 11.01 -22.59 -11.85
CA LYS A 21 10.68 -22.05 -13.18
C LYS A 21 11.27 -22.89 -14.32
N GLY A 22 12.37 -23.60 -14.06
CA GLY A 22 13.02 -24.52 -15.01
C GLY A 22 12.31 -25.87 -15.16
N THR A 23 11.43 -26.28 -14.24
CA THR A 23 10.75 -27.59 -14.28
C THR A 23 9.27 -27.47 -14.63
N ARG A 24 8.53 -26.55 -13.99
CA ARG A 24 7.12 -26.23 -14.29
C ARG A 24 6.77 -24.78 -13.94
N PRO A 25 6.57 -23.89 -14.93
CA PRO A 25 6.39 -22.46 -14.70
C PRO A 25 5.12 -22.09 -13.92
N GLU A 26 4.08 -22.94 -13.95
CA GLU A 26 2.84 -22.72 -13.19
C GLU A 26 3.07 -22.72 -11.67
N TYR A 27 3.93 -23.62 -11.16
CA TYR A 27 4.26 -23.66 -9.73
C TYR A 27 5.14 -22.48 -9.29
N ALA A 28 5.95 -21.92 -10.19
CA ALA A 28 6.74 -20.74 -9.89
C ALA A 28 5.87 -19.50 -9.61
N SER A 29 4.74 -19.37 -10.33
CA SER A 29 3.74 -18.31 -10.09
C SER A 29 3.07 -18.44 -8.72
N PHE A 30 2.64 -19.66 -8.36
CA PHE A 30 2.08 -19.93 -7.03
C PHE A 30 3.06 -19.65 -5.88
N ILE A 31 4.34 -19.98 -6.06
CA ILE A 31 5.38 -19.71 -5.05
C ILE A 31 5.65 -18.21 -4.92
N SER A 32 5.75 -17.47 -6.03
CA SER A 32 5.93 -16.02 -5.99
C SER A 32 4.77 -15.34 -5.26
N MET A 33 3.53 -15.77 -5.55
CA MET A 33 2.34 -15.27 -4.88
C MET A 33 2.32 -15.62 -3.38
N ALA A 34 2.71 -16.84 -2.99
CA ALA A 34 2.79 -17.25 -1.59
C ALA A 34 3.86 -16.45 -0.81
N VAL A 35 5.01 -16.19 -1.42
CA VAL A 35 6.08 -15.36 -0.84
C VAL A 35 5.61 -13.91 -0.70
N GLY A 36 4.93 -13.35 -1.70
CA GLY A 36 4.33 -12.02 -1.62
C GLY A 36 3.31 -11.89 -0.49
N LEU A 37 2.43 -12.89 -0.32
CA LEU A 37 1.47 -12.97 0.78
C LEU A 37 2.14 -13.05 2.15
N LEU A 38 3.20 -13.85 2.29
CA LEU A 38 3.97 -13.95 3.54
C LEU A 38 4.67 -12.63 3.90
N ILE A 39 5.26 -11.95 2.91
CA ILE A 39 5.90 -10.64 3.11
C ILE A 39 4.87 -9.61 3.57
N LEU A 40 3.68 -9.59 3.00
CA LEU A 40 2.64 -8.66 3.45
C LEU A 40 2.06 -9.02 4.81
N GLY A 41 1.85 -10.29 5.12
CA GLY A 41 1.44 -10.71 6.47
C GLY A 41 2.36 -10.15 7.56
N LEU A 42 3.66 -10.12 7.29
CA LEU A 42 4.66 -9.50 8.18
C LEU A 42 4.58 -7.95 8.20
N ALA A 43 4.21 -7.33 7.08
CA ALA A 43 4.07 -5.88 6.98
C ALA A 43 2.82 -5.34 7.69
N VAL A 44 1.71 -6.09 7.73
CA VAL A 44 0.45 -5.69 8.39
C VAL A 44 0.65 -5.31 9.86
N GLY A 45 1.52 -6.02 10.58
CA GLY A 45 1.84 -5.69 11.97
C GLY A 45 2.46 -4.30 12.15
N LYS A 46 3.26 -3.83 11.18
CA LYS A 46 3.87 -2.49 11.21
C LYS A 46 2.88 -1.39 10.83
N VAL A 47 1.99 -1.69 9.89
CA VAL A 47 0.92 -0.79 9.49
C VAL A 47 -0.04 -0.52 10.66
N SER A 48 -0.34 -1.53 11.48
CA SER A 48 -1.15 -1.37 12.70
C SER A 48 -0.51 -0.40 13.70
N TYR A 49 0.80 -0.52 13.94
CA TYR A 49 1.54 0.40 14.81
C TYR A 49 1.52 1.86 14.30
N LEU A 50 1.63 2.05 12.98
CA LEU A 50 1.50 3.37 12.37
C LEU A 50 0.10 3.97 12.61
N PHE A 51 -0.96 3.19 12.44
CA PHE A 51 -2.32 3.65 12.70
C PHE A 51 -2.53 4.01 14.18
N GLU A 52 -2.02 3.20 15.11
CA GLU A 52 -2.12 3.49 16.55
C GLU A 52 -1.39 4.79 16.93
N THR A 53 -0.22 5.04 16.31
CA THR A 53 0.54 6.28 16.54
C THR A 53 -0.20 7.49 15.98
N LEU A 54 -0.86 7.35 14.82
CA LEU A 54 -1.64 8.41 14.20
C LEU A 54 -2.90 8.76 15.01
N GLU A 55 -3.55 7.77 15.63
CA GLU A 55 -4.68 7.99 16.52
C GLU A 55 -4.26 8.71 17.81
N ARG A 56 -3.07 8.42 18.35
CA ARG A 56 -2.50 9.16 19.49
C ARG A 56 -2.17 10.62 19.13
N LEU A 57 -1.67 10.87 17.92
CA LEU A 57 -1.45 12.22 17.39
C LEU A 57 -2.77 12.99 17.26
N ARG A 58 -3.85 12.33 16.80
CA ARG A 58 -5.20 12.91 16.75
C ARG A 58 -5.70 13.37 18.13
N GLN A 59 -5.41 12.61 19.20
CA GLN A 59 -5.79 12.99 20.56
C GLN A 59 -4.95 14.16 21.13
N SER A 60 -3.75 14.37 20.58
CA SER A 60 -2.78 15.34 21.11
C SER A 60 -2.81 16.70 20.39
N LEU A 61 -3.45 16.77 19.23
CA LEU A 61 -3.52 17.97 18.39
C LEU A 61 -4.99 18.38 18.19
N PRO A 62 -5.33 19.68 18.23
CA PRO A 62 -6.67 20.19 17.91
C PRO A 62 -6.87 20.22 16.39
N VAL A 63 -6.72 19.06 15.75
CA VAL A 63 -6.90 18.88 14.30
C VAL A 63 -8.23 18.19 14.10
N ASP A 64 -9.08 18.74 13.23
CA ASP A 64 -10.33 18.09 12.86
C ASP A 64 -10.07 16.65 12.42
N GLY A 65 -10.67 15.70 13.13
CA GLY A 65 -10.42 14.26 12.91
C GLY A 65 -10.72 13.81 11.48
N SER A 66 -11.46 14.60 10.71
CA SER A 66 -11.71 14.42 9.28
C SER A 66 -10.44 14.40 8.43
N TYR A 67 -9.45 15.26 8.72
CA TYR A 67 -8.19 15.33 7.96
C TYR A 67 -7.29 14.12 8.21
N ILE A 68 -7.14 13.72 9.49
CA ILE A 68 -6.39 12.51 9.86
C ILE A 68 -7.04 11.27 9.24
N THR A 69 -8.38 11.18 9.30
CA THR A 69 -9.12 10.08 8.68
C THR A 69 -8.91 10.03 7.17
N SER A 70 -8.82 11.19 6.51
CA SER A 70 -8.58 11.28 5.07
C SER A 70 -7.15 10.85 4.71
N LEU A 71 -6.14 11.28 5.49
CA LEU A 71 -4.76 10.82 5.37
C LEU A 71 -4.64 9.30 5.51
N VAL A 72 -5.27 8.73 6.54
CA VAL A 72 -5.34 7.28 6.77
C VAL A 72 -5.91 6.54 5.57
N LYS A 73 -7.02 7.04 5.00
CA LYS A 73 -7.64 6.44 3.82
C LYS A 73 -6.71 6.47 2.61
N ILE A 74 -6.03 7.59 2.35
CA ILE A 74 -5.08 7.72 1.23
C ILE A 74 -3.92 6.71 1.40
N ILE A 75 -3.34 6.64 2.59
CA ILE A 75 -2.24 5.70 2.90
C ILE A 75 -2.72 4.27 2.70
N GLY A 76 -3.88 3.92 3.24
CA GLY A 76 -4.47 2.58 3.12
C GLY A 76 -4.72 2.16 1.67
N ILE A 77 -5.36 3.02 0.87
CA ILE A 77 -5.64 2.75 -0.55
C ILE A 77 -4.35 2.54 -1.32
N THR A 78 -3.31 3.34 -1.03
CA THR A 78 -2.04 3.28 -1.76
C THR A 78 -1.29 1.98 -1.48
N TYR A 79 -1.17 1.59 -0.21
CA TYR A 79 -0.48 0.34 0.15
C TYR A 79 -1.22 -0.91 -0.31
N ILE A 80 -2.54 -0.97 -0.11
CA ILE A 80 -3.35 -2.12 -0.53
C ILE A 80 -3.38 -2.22 -2.06
N GLY A 81 -3.52 -1.09 -2.76
CA GLY A 81 -3.52 -1.03 -4.21
C GLY A 81 -2.19 -1.47 -4.82
N GLN A 82 -1.07 -0.90 -4.36
CA GLN A 82 0.26 -1.29 -4.84
C GLN A 82 0.56 -2.76 -4.59
N PHE A 83 0.16 -3.29 -3.43
CA PHE A 83 0.36 -4.69 -3.13
C PHE A 83 -0.46 -5.61 -4.05
N SER A 84 -1.75 -5.32 -4.21
CA SER A 84 -2.63 -6.12 -5.08
C SER A 84 -2.12 -6.11 -6.52
N SER A 85 -1.67 -4.94 -7.00
CA SER A 85 -1.06 -4.77 -8.31
C SER A 85 0.23 -5.59 -8.45
N ALA A 86 1.12 -5.57 -7.44
CA ALA A 86 2.35 -6.33 -7.43
C ALA A 86 2.10 -7.85 -7.49
N ILE A 87 1.13 -8.38 -6.73
CA ILE A 87 0.77 -9.81 -6.82
C ILE A 87 0.27 -10.16 -8.22
N CYS A 88 -0.64 -9.36 -8.78
CA CYS A 88 -1.15 -9.62 -10.13
C CYS A 88 -0.02 -9.60 -11.18
N LYS A 89 0.97 -8.71 -11.00
CA LYS A 89 2.15 -8.63 -11.87
C LYS A 89 3.04 -9.87 -11.73
N ASP A 90 3.28 -10.34 -10.52
CA ASP A 90 4.07 -11.54 -10.24
C ASP A 90 3.38 -12.82 -10.73
N ALA A 91 2.05 -12.85 -10.73
CA ALA A 91 1.25 -13.94 -11.29
C ALA A 91 1.27 -13.99 -12.83
N GLY A 92 1.86 -13.00 -13.50
CA GLY A 92 1.90 -12.86 -14.96
C GLY A 92 0.74 -12.05 -15.55
N HIS A 93 -0.16 -11.51 -14.72
CA HIS A 93 -1.30 -10.69 -15.14
C HIS A 93 -0.98 -9.18 -15.11
N GLN A 94 -0.07 -8.74 -15.99
CA GLN A 94 0.32 -7.32 -16.09
C GLN A 94 -0.85 -6.39 -16.44
N ALA A 95 -1.78 -6.80 -17.30
CA ALA A 95 -2.92 -5.97 -17.68
C ALA A 95 -3.84 -5.64 -16.49
N ILE A 96 -4.08 -6.63 -15.62
CA ILE A 96 -4.90 -6.45 -14.40
C ILE A 96 -4.15 -5.59 -13.38
N SER A 97 -2.85 -5.82 -13.20
CA SER A 97 -1.98 -4.96 -12.37
C SER A 97 -2.07 -3.49 -12.80
N ALA A 98 -1.96 -3.20 -14.10
CA ALA A 98 -2.06 -1.83 -14.61
C ALA A 98 -3.42 -1.18 -14.33
N GLN A 99 -4.51 -1.94 -14.42
CA GLN A 99 -5.85 -1.46 -14.08
C GLN A 99 -5.99 -1.14 -12.59
N ILE A 100 -5.43 -1.98 -11.71
CA ILE A 100 -5.41 -1.74 -10.25
C ILE A 100 -4.61 -0.47 -9.94
N ASP A 101 -3.43 -0.30 -10.53
CA ASP A 101 -2.60 0.90 -10.36
C ASP A 101 -3.31 2.18 -10.79
N LEU A 102 -4.00 2.13 -11.95
CA LEU A 102 -4.78 3.26 -12.44
C LEU A 102 -5.90 3.63 -11.46
N PHE A 103 -6.66 2.64 -10.99
CA PHE A 103 -7.75 2.84 -10.05
C PHE A 103 -7.27 3.40 -8.72
N CYS A 104 -6.14 2.92 -8.23
CA CYS A 104 -5.51 3.41 -7.00
C CYS A 104 -5.15 4.90 -7.13
N LYS A 105 -4.50 5.29 -8.23
CA LYS A 105 -4.14 6.69 -8.51
C LYS A 105 -5.37 7.60 -8.62
N LEU A 106 -6.42 7.14 -9.31
CA LEU A 106 -7.68 7.88 -9.42
C LEU A 106 -8.35 8.07 -8.05
N SER A 107 -8.37 7.02 -7.22
CA SER A 107 -8.95 7.07 -5.88
C SER A 107 -8.24 8.09 -4.98
N VAL A 108 -6.90 8.14 -5.04
CA VAL A 108 -6.09 9.12 -4.31
C VAL A 108 -6.35 10.55 -4.81
N MET A 109 -6.53 10.73 -6.12
CA MET A 109 -6.85 12.03 -6.71
C MET A 109 -8.21 12.55 -6.23
N VAL A 110 -9.22 11.66 -6.18
CA VAL A 110 -10.56 12.00 -5.66
C VAL A 110 -10.51 12.38 -4.18
N LEU A 111 -9.75 11.64 -3.35
CA LEU A 111 -9.60 11.97 -1.93
C LEU A 111 -8.82 13.26 -1.68
N SER A 112 -7.95 13.67 -2.61
CA SER A 112 -7.15 14.88 -2.49
C SER A 112 -7.93 16.16 -2.84
N MET A 113 -9.00 16.07 -3.64
CA MET A 113 -9.84 17.22 -4.03
C MET A 113 -10.42 18.02 -2.84
N PRO A 114 -11.03 17.41 -1.81
CA PRO A 114 -11.54 18.17 -0.66
C PRO A 114 -10.43 18.90 0.11
N VAL A 115 -9.21 18.35 0.14
CA VAL A 115 -8.06 19.02 0.76
C VAL A 115 -7.66 20.26 -0.04
N LEU A 116 -7.65 20.15 -1.38
CA LEU A 116 -7.37 21.28 -2.27
C LEU A 116 -8.42 22.41 -2.11
N LEU A 117 -9.71 22.05 -2.05
CA LEU A 117 -10.80 23.00 -1.85
C LEU A 117 -10.67 23.73 -0.50
N ALA A 118 -10.38 23.01 0.59
CA ALA A 118 -10.19 23.62 1.90
C ALA A 118 -9.05 24.65 1.90
N ILE A 119 -7.95 24.36 1.20
CA ILE A 119 -6.82 25.29 1.07
C ILE A 119 -7.25 26.54 0.27
N LEU A 120 -7.98 26.37 -0.84
CA LEU A 120 -8.48 27.49 -1.64
C LEU A 120 -9.44 28.38 -0.85
N ASP A 121 -10.37 27.78 -0.09
CA ASP A 121 -11.29 28.51 0.76
C ASP A 121 -10.52 29.32 1.83
N THR A 122 -9.53 28.70 2.47
CA THR A 122 -8.68 29.38 3.48
C THR A 122 -7.93 30.57 2.86
N ILE A 123 -7.35 30.40 1.67
CA ILE A 123 -6.66 31.51 0.97
C ILE A 123 -7.65 32.62 0.61
N SER A 124 -8.86 32.27 0.17
CA SER A 124 -9.88 33.26 -0.18
C SER A 124 -10.34 34.07 1.05
N GLU A 125 -10.44 33.42 2.21
CA GLU A 125 -10.80 34.07 3.48
C GLU A 125 -9.69 35.02 3.97
N PHE A 126 -8.42 34.72 3.70
CA PHE A 126 -7.30 35.62 4.01
C PHE A 126 -7.13 36.80 3.04
N LEU A 127 -7.68 36.71 1.82
CA LEU A 127 -7.54 37.73 0.78
C LEU A 127 -8.65 38.78 0.83
N VAL A 128 -9.74 38.52 1.54
CA VAL A 128 -10.87 39.43 1.79
C VAL A 128 -10.67 40.15 3.11
#